data_AF-A0AAE9XA37-F1
#
_entry.id   AF-A0AAE9XA37-F1
#
_cell.length_a   1.000
_cell.length_b   1.000
_cell.length_c   1.000
_cell.angle_alpha   90.00
_cell.angle_beta   90.00
_cell.angle_gamma   90.00
#
_symmetry.space_group_name_H-M   'P 1'
#
loop_
_entity.id
_entity.type
_entity.pdbx_description
1 polymer ?
#
loop_
_entity_poly.entity_id
_entity_poly.type
_entity_poly.pdbx_seq_one_letter_code
_entity_poly.pdbx_strand_id
1 'polypeptide(L)'
;MTTEQLMKVLEREDYKRVSNRISDSAEKLEGLIRAKMDTLEVSEISVNGHHYIVSKVRSNSGHSEECLARYKSCDEQCEWIGWRSQYFCGDFHCWIEGAKTRTEVEFVNDAKALLQALDEIETELTKDAEDALASVKDIVED
;
A
#
# COMPACT_ATOMS: atom_id res chain seq x y z
N MET A 1 8.62 5.81 41.91
CA MET A 1 7.39 5.50 41.17
C MET A 1 6.55 4.58 42.05
N THR A 2 5.30 4.91 42.30
CA THR A 2 4.43 4.11 43.19
C THR A 2 3.83 2.92 42.43
N THR A 3 3.39 1.89 43.14
CA THR A 3 2.70 0.72 42.57
C THR A 3 1.48 1.13 41.74
N GLU A 4 0.79 2.18 42.17
CA GLU A 4 -0.38 2.77 41.49
C GLU A 4 0.00 3.46 40.16
N GLN A 5 1.15 4.14 40.12
CA GLN A 5 1.71 4.68 38.87
C GLN A 5 2.15 3.57 37.93
N LEU A 6 2.68 2.46 38.47
CA LEU A 6 3.11 1.30 37.70
C LEU A 6 1.90 0.61 37.03
N MET A 7 0.82 0.39 37.78
CA MET A 7 -0.43 -0.15 37.23
C MET A 7 -1.04 0.74 36.14
N LYS A 8 -1.09 2.07 36.36
CA LYS A 8 -1.58 3.00 35.33
C LYS A 8 -0.77 2.96 34.03
N VAL A 9 0.53 2.68 34.10
CA VAL A 9 1.37 2.51 32.90
C VAL A 9 1.05 1.18 32.21
N LEU A 10 0.88 0.10 32.98
CA LEU A 10 0.59 -1.24 32.45
C LEU A 10 -0.81 -1.34 31.82
N GLU A 11 -1.80 -0.64 32.38
CA GLU A 11 -3.19 -0.65 31.91
C GLU A 11 -3.46 0.35 30.77
N ARG A 12 -2.44 1.08 30.31
CA ARG A 12 -2.61 2.16 29.33
C ARG A 12 -2.84 1.61 27.92
N GLU A 13 -4.08 1.72 27.43
CA GLU A 13 -4.45 1.25 26.09
C GLU A 13 -4.41 2.33 24.98
N ASP A 14 -3.95 3.55 25.28
CA ASP A 14 -3.92 4.67 24.31
C ASP A 14 -3.20 4.27 23.00
N TYR A 15 -2.04 3.62 23.12
CA TYR A 15 -1.24 3.19 21.98
C TYR A 15 -1.98 2.17 21.11
N LYS A 16 -2.65 1.20 21.74
CA LYS A 16 -3.43 0.15 21.07
C LYS A 16 -4.64 0.72 20.32
N ARG A 17 -5.32 1.72 20.89
CA ARG A 17 -6.43 2.41 20.22
C ARG A 17 -5.95 3.19 19.00
N VAL A 18 -4.82 3.89 19.13
CA VAL A 18 -4.26 4.68 18.02
C VAL A 18 -3.69 3.78 16.93
N SER A 19 -3.02 2.68 17.30
CA SER A 19 -2.48 1.71 16.34
C SER A 19 -3.58 1.12 15.47
N ASN A 20 -4.69 0.69 16.06
CA ASN A 20 -5.80 0.13 15.28
C ASN A 20 -6.35 1.13 14.26
N ARG A 21 -6.49 2.41 14.63
CA ARG A 21 -6.94 3.46 13.71
C ARG A 21 -5.96 3.70 12.57
N ILE A 22 -4.66 3.59 12.84
CA ILE A 22 -3.61 3.68 11.81
C ILE A 22 -3.72 2.50 10.86
N SER A 23 -3.82 1.27 11.37
CA SER A 23 -3.96 0.06 10.55
C SER A 23 -5.18 0.13 9.65
N ASP A 24 -6.35 0.50 10.21
CA ASP A 24 -7.59 0.64 9.42
C ASP A 24 -7.48 1.75 8.35
N SER A 25 -6.68 2.79 8.60
CA SER A 25 -6.43 3.85 7.62
C SER A 25 -5.45 3.41 6.54
N ALA A 26 -4.41 2.66 6.92
CA ALA A 26 -3.43 2.08 6.01
C ALA A 26 -4.10 1.08 5.06
N GLU A 27 -4.97 0.21 5.56
CA GLU A 27 -5.74 -0.72 4.72
C GLU A 27 -6.60 0.00 3.67
N LYS A 28 -7.30 1.07 4.06
CA LYS A 28 -8.11 1.86 3.12
C LYS A 28 -7.25 2.58 2.08
N LEU A 29 -6.15 3.20 2.52
CA LEU A 29 -5.25 3.91 1.63
C LEU A 29 -4.53 2.96 0.67
N GLU A 30 -4.16 1.77 1.14
CA GLU A 30 -3.58 0.72 0.31
C GLU A 30 -4.49 0.36 -0.84
N GLY A 31 -5.77 0.08 -0.56
CA GLY A 31 -6.72 -0.29 -1.61
C GLY A 31 -6.92 0.82 -2.64
N LEU A 32 -6.96 2.08 -2.20
CA LEU A 32 -7.09 3.24 -3.10
C LEU A 32 -5.85 3.42 -3.98
N ILE A 33 -4.66 3.35 -3.39
CA ILE A 33 -3.40 3.52 -4.10
C ILE A 33 -3.18 2.37 -5.08
N ARG A 34 -3.43 1.13 -4.66
CA ARG A 34 -3.33 -0.05 -5.53
C ARG A 34 -4.31 0.03 -6.71
N ALA A 35 -5.56 0.40 -6.46
CA ALA A 35 -6.54 0.56 -7.54
C ALA A 35 -6.13 1.66 -8.54
N LYS A 36 -5.53 2.75 -8.06
CA LYS A 36 -5.02 3.81 -8.93
C LYS A 36 -3.80 3.36 -9.73
N MET A 37 -2.86 2.65 -9.09
CA MET A 37 -1.72 2.03 -9.77
C MET A 37 -2.16 1.09 -10.88
N ASP A 38 -3.14 0.22 -10.62
CA ASP A 38 -3.73 -0.68 -11.62
C ASP A 38 -4.36 0.08 -12.79
N THR A 39 -5.14 1.13 -12.50
CA THR A 39 -5.76 2.00 -13.54
C THR A 39 -4.73 2.66 -14.45
N LEU A 40 -3.58 3.05 -13.89
CA LEU A 40 -2.49 3.69 -14.63
C LEU A 40 -1.48 2.70 -15.19
N GLU A 41 -1.73 1.39 -15.04
CA GLU A 41 -0.82 0.30 -15.43
C GLU A 41 0.60 0.42 -14.82
N VAL A 42 0.69 0.98 -13.60
CA VAL A 42 1.93 1.15 -12.84
C VAL A 42 2.11 -0.01 -11.87
N SER A 43 3.19 -0.77 -12.00
CA SER A 43 3.48 -1.91 -11.11
C SER A 43 4.35 -1.55 -9.90
N GLU A 44 5.11 -0.45 -9.98
CA GLU A 44 6.02 0.01 -8.94
C GLU A 44 6.08 1.54 -8.84
N ILE A 45 6.28 2.05 -7.62
CA ILE A 45 6.42 3.48 -7.36
C ILE A 45 7.32 3.72 -6.15
N SER A 46 8.18 4.73 -6.22
CA SER A 46 9.09 5.08 -5.14
C SER A 46 8.86 6.49 -4.64
N VAL A 47 8.68 6.66 -3.32
CA VAL A 47 8.57 7.97 -2.67
C VAL A 47 9.28 7.97 -1.34
N ASN A 48 9.84 9.12 -0.93
CA ASN A 48 10.48 9.30 0.38
C ASN A 48 11.54 8.22 0.75
N GLY A 49 12.19 7.62 -0.25
CA GLY A 49 13.17 6.55 -0.05
C GLY A 49 12.57 5.16 0.21
N HIS A 50 11.26 5.00 0.02
CA HIS A 50 10.57 3.71 0.09
C HIS A 50 10.07 3.28 -1.27
N HIS A 51 10.16 1.97 -1.54
CA HIS A 51 9.74 1.37 -2.80
C HIS A 51 8.46 0.56 -2.59
N TYR A 52 7.42 0.84 -3.38
CA TYR A 52 6.11 0.19 -3.31
C TYR A 52 5.87 -0.60 -4.59
N ILE A 53 5.43 -1.84 -4.45
CA ILE A 53 5.19 -2.75 -5.58
C ILE A 53 3.82 -3.40 -5.38
N VAL A 54 3.03 -3.44 -6.44
CA VAL A 54 1.83 -4.29 -6.46
C VAL A 54 2.29 -5.73 -6.63
N SER A 55 2.14 -6.52 -5.58
CA SER A 55 2.60 -7.90 -5.53
C SER A 55 1.46 -8.86 -5.21
N LYS A 56 1.59 -10.09 -5.70
CA LYS A 56 0.53 -11.10 -5.61
C LYS A 56 0.88 -12.15 -4.56
N VAL A 57 0.06 -12.24 -3.52
CA VAL A 57 0.12 -13.36 -2.59
C VAL A 57 -0.69 -14.52 -3.15
N ARG A 58 -0.16 -15.74 -3.04
CA ARG A 58 -0.80 -16.97 -3.56
C ARG A 58 -0.84 -18.04 -2.48
N SER A 59 -1.98 -18.69 -2.32
CA SER A 59 -2.12 -19.89 -1.49
C SER A 59 -1.96 -21.16 -2.32
N ASN A 60 -1.69 -22.29 -1.67
CA ASN A 60 -1.66 -23.59 -2.33
C ASN A 60 -3.07 -24.09 -2.71
N SER A 61 -4.12 -23.47 -2.17
CA SER A 61 -5.51 -23.72 -2.57
C SER A 61 -5.90 -23.09 -3.91
N GLY A 62 -4.99 -22.34 -4.55
CA GLY A 62 -5.22 -21.70 -5.84
C GLY A 62 -5.84 -20.31 -5.75
N HIS A 63 -6.05 -19.79 -4.54
CA HIS A 63 -6.47 -18.42 -4.32
C HIS A 63 -5.27 -17.47 -4.39
N SER A 64 -5.53 -16.25 -4.85
CA SER A 64 -4.50 -15.22 -4.96
C SER A 64 -5.10 -13.84 -4.80
N GLU A 65 -4.37 -12.95 -4.15
CA GLU A 65 -4.79 -11.58 -3.90
C GLU A 65 -3.62 -10.63 -4.15
N GLU A 66 -3.92 -9.47 -4.74
CA GLU A 66 -2.94 -8.42 -4.98
C GLU A 66 -2.91 -7.45 -3.82
N CYS A 67 -1.71 -7.12 -3.39
CA CYS A 67 -1.44 -6.33 -2.21
C CYS A 67 -0.31 -5.35 -2.51
N LEU A 68 -0.32 -4.21 -1.83
CA LEU A 68 0.81 -3.30 -1.87
C LEU A 68 1.92 -3.78 -0.92
N ALA A 69 3.03 -4.21 -1.50
CA ALA A 69 4.25 -4.56 -0.78
C ALA A 69 5.17 -3.35 -0.69
N ARG A 70 5.65 -3.04 0.51
CA ARG A 70 6.69 -2.01 0.73
C ARG A 70 8.04 -2.65 0.97
N TYR A 71 9.06 -2.13 0.31
CA TYR A 71 10.46 -2.50 0.47
C TYR A 71 11.25 -1.28 0.96
N LYS A 72 12.07 -1.47 1.98
CA LYS A 72 13.04 -0.45 2.44
C LYS A 72 14.29 -0.41 1.57
N SER A 73 14.64 -1.56 1.00
CA SER A 73 15.67 -1.75 -0.02
C SER A 73 15.30 -2.96 -0.87
N CYS A 74 15.79 -3.03 -2.11
CA CYS A 74 15.42 -4.08 -3.08
C CYS A 74 15.73 -5.51 -2.59
N ASP A 75 16.61 -5.67 -1.60
CA ASP A 75 17.06 -6.97 -1.05
C ASP A 75 16.40 -7.33 0.29
N GLU A 76 15.53 -6.46 0.83
CA GLU A 76 14.87 -6.71 2.12
C GLU A 76 13.53 -7.44 1.97
N GLN A 77 13.14 -8.15 3.03
CA GLN A 77 11.81 -8.76 3.12
C GLN A 77 10.74 -7.66 3.01
N CYS A 78 9.77 -7.88 2.13
CA CYS A 78 8.66 -6.96 1.95
C CYS A 78 7.78 -6.88 3.19
N GLU A 79 7.25 -5.69 3.45
CA GLU A 79 6.22 -5.44 4.45
C GLU A 79 4.87 -5.25 3.74
N TRP A 80 3.91 -6.14 3.99
CA TRP A 80 2.58 -6.12 3.35
C TRP A 80 1.67 -5.09 4.01
N ILE A 81 1.43 -3.96 3.32
CA ILE A 81 0.68 -2.82 3.87
C ILE A 81 -0.80 -3.15 3.98
N GLY A 82 -1.45 -2.72 5.06
CA GLY A 82 -2.90 -2.91 5.24
C GLY A 82 -3.32 -4.33 5.64
N TRP A 83 -2.36 -5.26 5.72
CA TRP A 83 -2.61 -6.65 6.10
C TRP A 83 -2.25 -6.89 7.55
N ARG A 84 -3.08 -7.70 8.23
CA ARG A 84 -2.75 -8.28 9.54
C ARG A 84 -2.08 -9.63 9.32
N SER A 85 -1.12 -9.99 10.18
CA SER A 85 -0.44 -11.28 10.04
C SER A 85 -1.43 -12.43 10.21
N GLN A 86 -1.48 -13.32 9.20
CA GLN A 86 -2.49 -14.38 9.13
C GLN A 86 -2.04 -15.51 8.19
N TYR A 87 -2.69 -16.68 8.34
CA TYR A 87 -2.63 -17.73 7.33
C TYR A 87 -3.59 -17.39 6.19
N PHE A 88 -3.05 -17.21 4.99
CA PHE A 88 -3.83 -16.78 3.84
C PHE A 88 -4.85 -17.84 3.42
N CYS A 89 -6.12 -17.47 3.34
CA CYS A 89 -7.23 -18.37 3.00
C CYS A 89 -7.27 -19.68 3.83
N GLY A 90 -6.78 -19.66 5.08
CA GLY A 90 -6.69 -20.85 5.92
C GLY A 90 -5.64 -21.89 5.49
N ASP A 91 -4.74 -21.54 4.55
CA ASP A 91 -3.59 -22.36 4.20
C ASP A 91 -2.50 -22.18 5.26
N PHE A 92 -2.37 -23.18 6.13
CA PHE A 92 -1.37 -23.19 7.21
C PHE A 92 0.09 -23.23 6.71
N HIS A 93 0.32 -23.41 5.42
CA HIS A 93 1.65 -23.30 4.81
C HIS A 93 1.94 -21.91 4.24
N CYS A 94 0.94 -21.02 4.20
CA CYS A 94 1.04 -19.67 3.65
C CYS A 94 0.82 -18.62 4.75
N TRP A 95 1.86 -18.40 5.57
CA TRP A 95 1.85 -17.33 6.56
C TRP A 95 2.23 -15.99 5.90
N ILE A 96 1.37 -14.99 6.05
CA ILE A 96 1.65 -13.61 5.66
C ILE A 96 2.03 -12.84 6.92
N GLU A 97 3.19 -12.20 6.89
CA GLU A 97 3.59 -11.24 7.92
C GLU A 97 3.08 -9.85 7.51
N GLY A 98 2.02 -9.38 8.17
CA GLY A 98 1.47 -8.05 7.93
C GLY A 98 2.42 -6.92 8.36
N ALA A 99 2.24 -5.74 7.79
CA ALA A 99 3.01 -4.56 8.19
C ALA A 99 2.81 -4.25 9.69
N LYS A 100 3.91 -3.93 10.37
CA LYS A 100 3.84 -3.48 11.77
C LYS A 100 3.31 -2.05 11.83
N THR A 101 2.71 -1.65 12.95
CA THR A 101 2.17 -0.28 13.13
C THR A 101 3.15 0.84 12.75
N ARG A 102 4.46 0.68 13.03
CA ARG A 102 5.45 1.69 12.61
C ARG A 102 5.52 1.84 11.09
N THR A 103 5.50 0.73 10.38
CA THR A 103 5.51 0.68 8.91
C THR A 103 4.23 1.27 8.34
N GLU A 104 3.09 1.01 8.98
CA GLU A 104 1.81 1.63 8.61
C GLU A 104 1.80 3.14 8.84
N VAL A 105 2.41 3.63 9.93
CA VAL A 105 2.60 5.08 10.16
C VAL A 105 3.45 5.69 9.04
N GLU A 106 4.56 5.05 8.69
CA GLU A 106 5.42 5.51 7.59
C GLU A 106 4.63 5.56 6.27
N PHE A 107 3.89 4.50 5.94
CA PHE A 107 3.02 4.48 4.77
C PHE A 107 1.95 5.58 4.77
N VAL A 108 1.27 5.81 5.89
CA VAL A 108 0.27 6.88 6.01
C VAL A 108 0.91 8.26 5.80
N ASN A 109 2.15 8.46 6.24
CA ASN A 109 2.89 9.70 5.99
C ASN A 109 3.30 9.83 4.52
N ASP A 110 3.63 8.72 3.87
CA ASP A 110 4.02 8.69 2.45
C ASP A 110 2.82 8.78 1.50
N ALA A 111 1.61 8.49 1.97
CA ALA A 111 0.40 8.43 1.15
C ALA A 111 0.17 9.71 0.33
N LYS A 112 0.47 10.88 0.89
CA LYS A 112 0.37 12.15 0.15
C LYS A 112 1.34 12.20 -1.03
N ALA A 113 2.59 11.81 -0.82
CA ALA A 113 3.61 11.79 -1.87
C ALA A 113 3.29 10.73 -2.92
N LEU A 114 2.78 9.55 -2.52
CA LEU A 114 2.31 8.51 -3.43
C LEU A 114 1.21 9.03 -4.36
N LEU A 115 0.18 9.67 -3.79
CA LEU A 115 -0.93 10.20 -4.57
C LEU A 115 -0.49 11.32 -5.52
N GLN A 116 0.46 12.17 -5.10
CA GLN A 116 1.01 13.20 -5.98
C GLN A 116 1.80 12.59 -7.15
N ALA A 117 2.63 11.59 -6.90
CA ALA A 117 3.37 10.91 -7.96
C ALA A 117 2.43 10.18 -8.95
N LEU A 118 1.33 9.61 -8.45
CA LEU A 118 0.30 9.00 -9.33
C LEU A 118 -0.47 10.04 -10.16
N ASP A 119 -0.74 11.22 -9.59
CA ASP A 119 -1.38 12.35 -10.29
C ASP A 119 -0.48 12.91 -11.42
N GLU A 120 0.82 12.98 -11.17
CA GLU A 120 1.82 13.35 -12.19
C GLU A 120 1.83 12.35 -13.36
N ILE A 121 1.88 11.04 -13.05
CA ILE A 121 1.83 9.98 -14.07
C ILE A 121 0.52 10.06 -14.89
N GLU A 122 -0.62 10.23 -14.22
CA GLU A 122 -1.91 10.35 -14.90
C GLU A 122 -1.98 11.57 -15.81
N THR A 123 -1.42 12.70 -15.38
CA THR A 123 -1.37 13.92 -16.18
C THR A 123 -0.55 13.70 -17.45
N GLU A 124 0.60 13.01 -17.35
CA GLU A 124 1.43 12.67 -18.51
C GLU A 124 0.71 11.72 -19.46
N LEU A 125 0.15 10.62 -18.95
CA LEU A 125 -0.59 9.64 -19.75
C LEU A 125 -1.81 10.26 -20.46
N THR A 126 -2.52 11.17 -19.78
CA THR A 126 -3.67 11.87 -20.37
C THR A 126 -3.23 12.74 -21.53
N LYS A 127 -2.13 13.49 -21.36
CA LYS A 127 -1.60 14.34 -22.42
C LYS A 127 -1.15 13.51 -23.62
N ASP A 128 -0.43 12.42 -23.40
CA ASP A 128 0.01 11.53 -24.47
C ASP A 128 -1.19 10.92 -25.25
N ALA A 129 -2.26 10.56 -24.53
CA ALA A 129 -3.49 10.07 -25.15
C ALA A 129 -4.21 11.14 -25.97
N GLU A 130 -4.30 12.38 -25.48
CA GLU A 130 -4.87 13.51 -26.22
C GLU A 130 -4.07 13.82 -27.49
N ASP A 131 -2.74 13.85 -27.40
CA ASP A 131 -1.84 14.07 -28.53
C ASP A 131 -1.98 12.94 -29.58
N ALA A 132 -2.06 11.68 -29.14
CA ALA A 132 -2.30 10.54 -30.01
C ALA A 132 -3.65 10.63 -30.72
N LEU A 133 -4.72 10.95 -30.00
CA LEU A 133 -6.06 11.15 -30.57
C LEU A 133 -6.08 12.29 -31.61
N ALA A 134 -5.42 13.41 -31.31
CA ALA A 134 -5.31 14.52 -32.24
C ALA A 134 -4.59 14.11 -33.55
N SER A 135 -3.52 13.31 -33.45
CA SER A 135 -2.76 12.86 -34.63
C SER A 135 -3.52 11.91 -35.56
N VAL A 136 -4.50 11.17 -35.03
CA VAL A 136 -5.29 10.19 -35.79
C VAL A 136 -6.61 10.80 -36.28
N LYS A 137 -7.05 11.92 -35.70
CA LYS A 137 -8.27 12.62 -36.11
C LYS A 137 -8.27 12.99 -37.59
N ASP A 138 -7.13 13.47 -38.10
CA ASP A 138 -6.94 13.81 -39.51
C ASP A 138 -6.94 12.59 -40.45
N ILE A 139 -6.84 11.37 -39.92
CA ILE A 139 -6.83 10.11 -40.69
C ILE A 139 -8.22 9.46 -40.72
N VAL A 140 -9.02 9.64 -39.67
CA VAL A 140 -10.32 8.95 -39.49
C VAL A 140 -11.51 9.81 -39.94
N GLU A 141 -11.33 11.13 -40.08
CA GLU A 141 -12.38 12.04 -40.56
C GLU A 141 -12.36 12.29 -42.09
N ASP A 142 -11.51 11.58 -42.86
CA ASP A 142 -11.53 11.50 -44.35
C ASP A 142 -12.27 10.23 -44.86
#